data_AF-A0A529LX07-F1
#
_entry.id   AF-A0A529LX07-F1
#
_cell.length_a   1.000
_cell.length_b   1.000
_cell.length_c   1.000
_cell.angle_alpha   90.00
_cell.angle_beta   90.00
_cell.angle_gamma   90.00
#
_symmetry.space_group_name_H-M   'P 1'
#
loop_
_entity.id
_entity.type
_entity.pdbx_description
1 polymer ?
#
loop_
_entity_poly.entity_id
_entity_poly.type
_entity_poly.pdbx_seq_one_letter_code
_entity_poly.pdbx_strand_id
1 'polypeptide(L)'
;TGNNDNFRVRRYIAKYTINPAIAHGLSKDIGSIAVGKRADLVLWNPAFFGVKPDMVLIGGMIAAAPMGDPNASIPTPQPMHYRPMFGAYGKARTNSSVTFVSKAALESGLHGRLGVDKQFVAVENTRGGIGKHSMVLNDATPHVEVDPETYEVRADGELLTCEPATVLPMAQRYFLF
;
A
#
# COMPACT_ATOMS: atom_id res chain seq x y z
N THR A 1 25.93 -1.97 4.62
CA THR A 1 26.35 -1.13 5.75
C THR A 1 27.03 0.10 5.18
N GLY A 2 26.55 1.29 5.52
CA GLY A 2 27.00 2.59 5.00
C GLY A 2 26.25 3.70 5.72
N ASN A 3 26.56 4.97 5.44
CA ASN A 3 25.88 6.12 6.05
C ASN A 3 24.48 6.34 5.40
N ASN A 4 23.52 5.46 5.71
CA ASN A 4 22.15 5.51 5.18
C ASN A 4 21.15 4.72 6.05
N ASP A 5 19.86 4.95 5.80
CA ASP A 5 18.73 4.30 6.48
C ASP A 5 18.08 3.15 5.68
N ASN A 6 18.75 2.63 4.64
CA ASN A 6 18.11 1.75 3.65
C ASN A 6 17.43 0.51 4.25
N PHE A 7 18.06 -0.12 5.24
CA PHE A 7 17.48 -1.30 5.88
C PHE A 7 16.20 -0.95 6.66
N ARG A 8 16.20 0.18 7.38
CA ARG A 8 15.01 0.70 8.07
C ARG A 8 13.91 1.05 7.05
N VAL A 9 14.23 1.78 5.99
CA VAL A 9 13.28 2.12 4.93
C VAL A 9 12.65 0.87 4.32
N ARG A 10 13.46 -0.13 3.97
CA ARG A 10 12.97 -1.41 3.42
C ARG A 10 12.09 -2.18 4.42
N ARG A 11 12.46 -2.19 5.70
CA ARG A 11 11.64 -2.80 6.75
C ARG A 11 10.26 -2.13 6.87
N TYR A 12 10.19 -0.81 6.78
CA TYR A 12 8.93 -0.06 6.94
C TYR A 12 8.07 -0.07 5.68
N ILE A 13 8.64 0.08 4.48
CA ILE A 13 7.87 0.01 3.24
C ILE A 13 7.20 -1.34 3.06
N ALA A 14 7.84 -2.43 3.50
CA ALA A 14 7.26 -3.77 3.47
C ALA A 14 5.97 -3.90 4.29
N LYS A 15 5.80 -3.10 5.36
CA LYS A 15 4.66 -3.18 6.29
C LYS A 15 3.32 -2.82 5.64
N TYR A 16 3.32 -1.95 4.65
CA TYR A 16 2.09 -1.50 3.95
C TYR A 16 2.05 -1.90 2.47
N THR A 17 3.05 -2.65 2.00
CA THR A 17 3.12 -3.12 0.60
C THR A 17 3.09 -4.64 0.53
N ILE A 18 4.23 -5.30 0.63
CA ILE A 18 4.35 -6.74 0.37
C ILE A 18 3.79 -7.61 1.49
N ASN A 19 3.92 -7.22 2.76
CA ASN A 19 3.48 -8.06 3.89
C ASN A 19 1.95 -8.19 3.97
N PRO A 20 1.15 -7.11 3.81
CA PRO A 20 -0.29 -7.26 3.66
C PRO A 20 -0.68 -8.09 2.43
N ALA A 21 0.03 -7.94 1.31
CA ALA A 21 -0.23 -8.73 0.10
C ALA A 21 0.05 -10.22 0.32
N ILE A 22 1.08 -10.59 1.08
CA ILE A 22 1.34 -11.99 1.47
C ILE A 22 0.22 -12.50 2.38
N ALA A 23 -0.12 -11.76 3.43
CA ALA A 23 -1.13 -12.16 4.41
C ALA A 23 -2.51 -12.42 3.79
N HIS A 24 -2.88 -11.63 2.78
CA HIS A 24 -4.17 -11.76 2.07
C HIS A 24 -4.12 -12.61 0.81
N GLY A 25 -2.97 -13.21 0.47
CA GLY A 25 -2.85 -14.07 -0.72
C GLY A 25 -2.91 -13.32 -2.05
N LEU A 26 -2.44 -12.08 -2.06
CA LEU A 26 -2.41 -11.14 -3.19
C LEU A 26 -0.99 -10.94 -3.75
N SER A 27 0.02 -11.53 -3.10
CA SER A 27 1.43 -11.24 -3.35
C SER A 27 1.94 -11.67 -4.72
N LYS A 28 1.19 -12.50 -5.46
CA LYS A 28 1.47 -12.80 -6.87
C LYS A 28 1.18 -11.61 -7.79
N ASP A 29 0.14 -10.83 -7.49
CA ASP A 29 -0.35 -9.76 -8.35
C ASP A 29 0.18 -8.38 -7.94
N ILE A 30 0.28 -8.10 -6.63
CA ILE A 30 0.57 -6.75 -6.10
C ILE A 30 1.57 -6.77 -4.93
N GLY A 31 1.80 -5.60 -4.32
CA GLY A 31 2.58 -5.43 -3.10
C GLY A 31 4.08 -5.18 -3.29
N SER A 32 4.60 -5.24 -4.51
CA SER A 32 6.00 -4.87 -4.81
C SER A 32 6.18 -4.53 -6.29
N ILE A 33 7.24 -3.80 -6.61
CA ILE A 33 7.68 -3.60 -8.00
C ILE A 33 8.52 -4.81 -8.40
N ALA A 34 7.91 -5.72 -9.17
CA ALA A 34 8.57 -6.92 -9.69
C ALA A 34 7.96 -7.31 -11.05
N VAL A 35 8.76 -7.95 -11.90
CA VAL A 35 8.30 -8.46 -13.19
C VAL A 35 7.15 -9.45 -12.99
N GLY A 36 6.11 -9.35 -13.83
CA GLY A 36 4.92 -10.19 -13.76
C GLY A 36 3.82 -9.68 -12.82
N LYS A 37 4.10 -8.67 -11.97
CA LYS A 37 3.08 -8.02 -11.14
C LYS A 37 2.34 -6.92 -11.89
N ARG A 38 1.16 -6.57 -11.39
CA ARG A 38 0.37 -5.44 -11.86
C ARG A 38 1.15 -4.14 -11.69
N ALA A 39 1.03 -3.24 -12.67
CA ALA A 39 1.61 -1.90 -12.63
C ALA A 39 0.78 -0.93 -11.77
N ASP A 40 0.57 -1.31 -10.50
CA ASP A 40 -0.03 -0.48 -9.47
C ASP A 40 1.12 0.29 -8.77
N LEU A 41 1.34 1.54 -9.17
CA LEU A 41 2.54 2.32 -8.85
C LEU A 41 2.17 3.68 -8.26
N VAL A 42 3.04 4.21 -7.40
CA VAL A 42 2.91 5.58 -6.88
C VAL A 42 4.22 6.32 -7.11
N LEU A 43 4.15 7.46 -7.78
CA LEU A 43 5.29 8.35 -7.99
C LEU A 43 5.27 9.45 -6.93
N TRP A 44 6.46 9.82 -6.49
CA TRP A 44 6.67 10.79 -5.43
C TRP A 44 7.76 11.77 -5.84
N ASN A 45 7.50 13.05 -5.62
CA ASN A 45 8.55 14.01 -5.39
C ASN A 45 9.16 13.74 -4.00
N PRO A 46 10.51 13.63 -3.86
CA PRO A 46 11.15 13.39 -2.57
C PRO A 46 10.72 14.33 -1.44
N ALA A 47 10.40 15.60 -1.74
CA ALA A 47 9.96 16.58 -0.75
C ALA A 47 8.58 16.25 -0.13
N PHE A 48 7.78 15.42 -0.80
CA PHE A 48 6.43 15.03 -0.39
C PHE A 48 6.28 13.51 -0.17
N PHE A 49 7.38 12.77 -0.15
CA PHE A 49 7.38 11.31 0.00
C PHE A 49 6.60 10.88 1.26
N GLY A 50 5.62 9.99 1.08
CA GLY A 50 4.77 9.49 2.16
C GLY A 50 3.61 10.42 2.56
N VAL A 51 3.51 11.63 1.97
CA VAL A 51 2.51 12.65 2.34
C VAL A 51 1.53 12.96 1.21
N LYS A 52 2.04 13.46 0.07
CA LYS A 52 1.24 13.85 -1.11
C LYS A 52 1.89 13.30 -2.39
N PRO A 53 1.39 12.20 -2.98
CA PRO A 53 1.97 11.61 -4.19
C PRO A 53 1.76 12.48 -5.44
N ASP A 54 2.71 12.43 -6.37
CA ASP A 54 2.61 13.15 -7.66
C ASP A 54 1.70 12.42 -8.64
N MET A 55 1.65 11.09 -8.56
CA MET A 55 0.86 10.29 -9.48
C MET A 55 0.54 8.92 -8.88
N VAL A 56 -0.71 8.49 -9.02
CA VAL A 56 -1.17 7.15 -8.63
C VAL A 56 -1.61 6.41 -9.89
N LEU A 57 -0.95 5.29 -10.18
CA LEU A 57 -1.24 4.43 -11.31
C LEU A 57 -1.87 3.13 -10.82
N ILE A 58 -2.90 2.69 -11.54
CA ILE A 58 -3.55 1.39 -11.35
C ILE A 58 -3.51 0.69 -12.70
N GLY A 59 -2.98 -0.52 -12.76
CA GLY A 59 -2.84 -1.30 -13.99
C GLY A 59 -2.10 -0.56 -15.12
N GLY A 60 -1.15 0.31 -14.78
CA GLY A 60 -0.40 1.11 -15.75
C GLY A 60 -1.10 2.38 -16.24
N MET A 61 -2.32 2.68 -15.77
CA MET A 61 -3.02 3.92 -16.09
C MET A 61 -3.06 4.85 -14.90
N ILE A 62 -2.87 6.15 -15.14
CA ILE A 62 -2.99 7.18 -14.11
C ILE A 62 -4.44 7.25 -13.64
N ALA A 63 -4.69 6.94 -12.38
CA ALA A 63 -6.00 6.97 -11.75
C ALA A 63 -6.26 8.28 -11.00
N ALA A 64 -5.22 8.89 -10.43
CA ALA A 64 -5.30 10.18 -9.75
C ALA A 64 -3.95 10.92 -9.78
N ALA A 65 -4.01 12.25 -9.83
CA ALA A 65 -2.85 13.14 -9.76
C ALA A 65 -3.28 14.52 -9.21
N PRO A 66 -2.39 15.30 -8.58
CA PRO A 66 -2.64 16.70 -8.31
C PRO A 66 -2.62 17.46 -9.64
N MET A 67 -3.69 18.22 -9.90
CA MET A 67 -3.90 18.89 -11.18
C MET A 67 -4.43 20.29 -10.97
N GLY A 68 -3.85 21.24 -11.72
CA GLY A 68 -4.10 22.65 -11.64
C GLY A 68 -5.44 23.07 -12.23
N ASP A 69 -5.58 24.35 -12.56
CA ASP A 69 -6.73 24.86 -13.27
C ASP A 69 -6.83 24.24 -14.69
N PRO A 70 -7.91 23.49 -15.02
CA PRO A 70 -8.09 22.90 -16.33
C PRO A 70 -8.23 23.91 -17.48
N ASN A 71 -8.56 25.17 -17.18
CA ASN A 71 -8.68 26.23 -18.18
C ASN A 71 -7.36 27.01 -18.39
N ALA A 72 -6.31 26.69 -17.64
CA ALA A 72 -5.04 27.36 -17.78
C ALA A 72 -4.24 26.85 -19.00
N SER A 73 -3.18 27.57 -19.37
CA SER A 73 -2.38 27.27 -20.55
C SER A 73 -1.52 25.99 -20.44
N ILE A 74 -1.25 25.54 -19.22
CA ILE A 74 -0.44 24.35 -18.86
C ILE A 74 -1.03 23.74 -17.56
N PRO A 75 -0.68 22.51 -17.13
CA PRO A 75 -1.37 21.82 -16.02
C PRO A 75 -0.95 22.23 -14.60
N THR A 76 0.04 23.10 -14.45
CA THR A 76 0.64 23.53 -13.17
C THR A 76 0.05 24.79 -12.49
N PRO A 77 -0.71 25.69 -13.16
CA PRO A 77 -1.30 26.85 -12.53
C PRO A 77 -2.32 26.48 -11.46
N GLN A 78 -2.35 27.27 -10.40
CA GLN A 78 -3.20 27.02 -9.23
C GLN A 78 -4.69 27.21 -9.56
N PRO A 79 -5.62 26.55 -8.83
CA PRO A 79 -5.38 25.69 -7.67
C PRO A 79 -5.04 24.23 -8.03
N MET A 80 -3.96 23.72 -7.45
CA MET A 80 -3.55 22.33 -7.53
C MET A 80 -4.20 21.50 -6.43
N HIS A 81 -5.04 20.56 -6.81
CA HIS A 81 -5.60 19.56 -5.90
C HIS A 81 -5.76 18.22 -6.61
N TYR A 82 -5.95 17.14 -5.86
CA TYR A 82 -6.15 15.82 -6.46
C TYR A 82 -7.43 15.79 -7.29
N ARG A 83 -7.31 15.28 -8.51
CA ARG A 83 -8.42 15.02 -9.41
C ARG A 83 -8.33 13.58 -9.91
N PRO A 84 -9.47 12.89 -10.15
CA PRO A 84 -9.43 11.62 -10.86
C PRO A 84 -8.93 11.84 -12.29
N MET A 85 -8.15 10.88 -12.78
CA MET A 85 -7.55 10.88 -14.12
C MET A 85 -8.21 9.81 -14.99
N PHE A 86 -7.82 9.69 -16.26
CA PHE A 86 -8.47 8.79 -17.22
C PHE A 86 -8.59 7.33 -16.74
N GLY A 87 -7.63 6.82 -15.96
CA GLY A 87 -7.69 5.48 -15.37
C GLY A 87 -8.84 5.26 -14.38
N ALA A 88 -9.50 6.32 -13.91
CA ALA A 88 -10.66 6.26 -13.01
C ALA A 88 -12.02 6.29 -13.74
N TYR A 89 -12.05 6.46 -15.06
CA TYR A 89 -13.29 6.66 -15.82
C TYR A 89 -13.62 5.51 -16.78
N GLY A 90 -14.92 5.34 -17.04
CA GLY A 90 -15.45 4.43 -18.07
C GLY A 90 -14.88 3.01 -18.02
N LYS A 91 -14.61 2.46 -19.21
CA LYS A 91 -13.99 1.13 -19.35
C LYS A 91 -12.51 1.10 -19.00
N ALA A 92 -11.82 2.24 -18.99
CA ALA A 92 -10.44 2.31 -18.51
C ALA A 92 -10.36 1.88 -17.04
N ARG A 93 -11.29 2.33 -16.19
CA ARG A 93 -11.40 1.90 -14.78
C ARG A 93 -11.56 0.39 -14.62
N THR A 94 -12.37 -0.24 -15.46
CA THR A 94 -12.66 -1.68 -15.35
C THR A 94 -11.55 -2.54 -15.92
N ASN A 95 -10.80 -2.03 -16.90
CA ASN A 95 -9.68 -2.74 -17.52
C ASN A 95 -8.37 -2.55 -16.72
N SER A 96 -8.22 -1.42 -16.03
CA SER A 96 -7.04 -1.11 -15.24
C SER A 96 -7.08 -1.74 -13.84
N SER A 97 -8.27 -1.93 -13.26
CA SER A 97 -8.46 -2.49 -11.91
C SER A 97 -9.05 -3.90 -11.91
N VAL A 98 -8.90 -4.61 -10.79
CA VAL A 98 -9.43 -5.97 -10.58
C VAL A 98 -10.24 -6.06 -9.30
N THR A 99 -11.04 -7.11 -9.18
CA THR A 99 -11.69 -7.51 -7.93
C THR A 99 -11.08 -8.81 -7.45
N PHE A 100 -10.44 -8.80 -6.27
CA PHE A 100 -9.93 -10.03 -5.66
C PHE A 100 -11.07 -10.83 -5.04
N VAL A 101 -11.13 -12.13 -5.33
CA VAL A 101 -12.20 -13.05 -4.89
C VAL A 101 -11.61 -14.37 -4.39
N SER A 102 -12.43 -15.21 -3.77
CA SER A 102 -12.02 -16.58 -3.47
C SER A 102 -11.89 -17.41 -4.75
N LYS A 103 -11.01 -18.42 -4.74
CA LYS A 103 -10.87 -19.37 -5.86
C LYS A 103 -12.21 -20.00 -6.25
N ALA A 104 -13.01 -20.42 -5.28
CA ALA A 104 -14.34 -21.00 -5.51
C ALA A 104 -15.30 -20.02 -6.22
N ALA A 105 -15.27 -18.72 -5.86
CA ALA A 105 -16.11 -17.73 -6.52
C ALA A 105 -15.73 -17.57 -8.00
N LEU A 106 -14.43 -17.52 -8.31
CA LEU A 106 -13.92 -17.46 -9.68
C LEU A 106 -14.34 -18.69 -10.48
N GLU A 107 -14.14 -19.89 -9.94
CA GLU A 107 -14.45 -21.17 -10.59
C GLU A 107 -15.96 -21.41 -10.77
N SER A 108 -16.80 -20.88 -9.90
CA SER A 108 -18.27 -20.99 -10.00
C SER A 108 -18.91 -20.15 -11.12
N GLY A 109 -18.10 -19.41 -11.89
CA GLY A 109 -18.60 -18.50 -12.93
C GLY A 109 -19.34 -17.27 -12.37
N LEU A 110 -19.08 -16.89 -11.11
CA LEU A 110 -19.78 -15.80 -10.43
C LEU A 110 -19.66 -14.47 -11.19
N HIS A 111 -18.52 -14.21 -11.82
CA HIS A 111 -18.31 -13.01 -12.63
C HIS A 111 -19.41 -12.83 -13.69
N GLY A 112 -19.70 -13.90 -14.46
CA GLY A 112 -20.73 -13.87 -15.50
C GLY A 112 -22.13 -13.74 -14.93
N ARG A 113 -22.41 -14.42 -13.81
CA ARG A 113 -23.71 -14.34 -13.11
C ARG A 113 -24.01 -12.94 -12.56
N LEU A 114 -23.00 -12.22 -12.11
CA LEU A 114 -23.13 -10.85 -11.62
C LEU A 114 -23.12 -9.81 -12.74
N GLY A 115 -22.67 -10.17 -13.95
CA GLY A 115 -22.60 -9.24 -15.08
C GLY A 115 -21.68 -8.04 -14.83
N VAL A 116 -20.62 -8.22 -14.03
CA VAL A 116 -19.67 -7.16 -13.72
C VAL A 116 -18.56 -7.06 -14.76
N ASP A 117 -18.02 -5.86 -14.97
CA ASP A 117 -16.98 -5.61 -15.98
C ASP A 117 -15.54 -5.88 -15.47
N LYS A 118 -15.31 -5.74 -14.16
CA LYS A 118 -13.98 -5.90 -13.57
C LYS A 118 -13.59 -7.37 -13.53
N GLN A 119 -12.40 -7.68 -14.03
CA GLN A 119 -11.85 -9.02 -13.96
C GLN A 119 -11.70 -9.47 -12.51
N PHE A 120 -12.06 -10.74 -12.27
CA PHE A 120 -11.86 -11.39 -10.98
C PHE A 120 -10.48 -12.03 -10.93
N VAL A 121 -9.77 -11.83 -9.82
CA VAL A 121 -8.49 -12.48 -9.55
C VAL A 121 -8.63 -13.28 -8.27
N ALA A 122 -8.31 -14.57 -8.31
CA ALA A 122 -8.41 -15.42 -7.14
C ALA A 122 -7.26 -15.14 -6.17
N VAL A 123 -7.58 -14.96 -4.88
CA VAL A 123 -6.56 -15.00 -3.83
C VAL A 123 -6.00 -16.40 -3.68
N GLU A 124 -4.70 -16.53 -3.39
CA GLU A 124 -4.02 -17.82 -3.25
C GLU A 124 -3.07 -17.85 -2.04
N ASN A 125 -2.69 -19.05 -1.61
CA ASN A 125 -1.69 -19.25 -0.56
C ASN A 125 -1.97 -18.52 0.79
N THR A 126 -3.24 -18.34 1.16
CA THR A 126 -3.60 -17.76 2.48
C THR A 126 -3.40 -18.72 3.65
N ARG A 127 -3.28 -20.02 3.36
CA ARG A 127 -3.04 -21.09 4.35
C ARG A 127 -1.99 -22.12 3.89
N GLY A 128 -1.30 -21.89 2.78
CA GLY A 128 -0.38 -22.86 2.17
C GLY A 128 1.00 -22.91 2.82
N GLY A 129 1.07 -22.66 4.14
CA GLY A 129 2.32 -22.62 4.90
C GLY A 129 2.86 -21.22 5.20
N ILE A 130 2.12 -20.15 4.84
CA ILE A 130 2.50 -18.79 5.26
C ILE A 130 2.40 -18.63 6.78
N GLY A 131 3.31 -17.86 7.34
CA GLY A 131 3.34 -17.51 8.76
C GLY A 131 4.18 -16.27 9.02
N LYS A 132 4.52 -15.99 10.29
CA LYS A 132 5.33 -14.81 10.64
C LYS A 132 6.68 -14.79 9.93
N HIS A 133 7.29 -15.96 9.73
CA HIS A 133 8.53 -16.15 8.98
C HIS A 133 8.44 -15.70 7.50
N SER A 134 7.23 -15.61 6.94
CA SER A 134 7.01 -15.15 5.57
C SER A 134 6.97 -13.61 5.45
N MET A 135 6.96 -12.88 6.57
CA MET A 135 6.89 -11.42 6.58
C MET A 135 8.25 -10.81 6.28
N VAL A 136 8.38 -10.23 5.08
CA VAL A 136 9.63 -9.65 4.57
C VAL A 136 10.16 -8.59 5.54
N LEU A 137 11.38 -8.82 6.04
CA LEU A 137 12.12 -7.97 7.00
C LEU A 137 11.42 -7.72 8.34
N ASN A 138 10.36 -8.48 8.65
CA ASN A 138 9.47 -8.28 9.79
C ASN A 138 9.01 -9.64 10.37
N ASP A 139 9.91 -10.61 10.45
CA ASP A 139 9.66 -12.00 10.84
C ASP A 139 9.97 -12.32 12.31
N ALA A 140 10.41 -11.34 13.09
CA ALA A 140 10.73 -11.52 14.50
C ALA A 140 9.55 -12.06 15.33
N THR A 141 9.85 -13.04 16.20
CA THR A 141 8.94 -13.70 17.14
C THR A 141 9.54 -13.73 18.55
N PRO A 142 9.69 -12.57 19.21
CA PRO A 142 10.21 -12.53 20.58
C PRO A 142 9.21 -13.14 21.57
N HIS A 143 9.69 -13.55 22.74
CA HIS A 143 8.82 -13.89 23.85
C HIS A 143 8.27 -12.60 24.47
N VAL A 144 6.98 -12.33 24.24
CA VAL A 144 6.32 -11.09 24.69
C VAL A 144 5.51 -11.36 25.95
N GLU A 145 5.79 -10.57 26.99
CA GLU A 145 5.06 -10.60 28.26
C GLU A 145 4.44 -9.22 28.52
N VAL A 146 3.24 -9.22 29.12
CA VAL A 146 2.55 -8.00 29.54
C VAL A 146 2.18 -8.17 31.01
N ASP A 147 2.67 -7.25 31.84
CA ASP A 147 2.30 -7.23 33.25
C ASP A 147 0.82 -6.80 33.40
N PRO A 148 -0.04 -7.58 34.09
CA PRO A 148 -1.47 -7.31 34.13
C PRO A 148 -1.86 -6.13 35.03
N GLU A 149 -0.98 -5.65 35.90
CA GLU A 149 -1.25 -4.56 36.84
C GLU A 149 -0.70 -3.23 36.33
N THR A 150 0.52 -3.25 35.78
CA THR A 150 1.26 -2.05 35.33
C THR A 150 1.15 -1.81 33.83
N TYR A 151 0.78 -2.84 33.05
CA TYR A 151 0.79 -2.85 31.59
C TYR A 151 2.17 -2.69 30.95
N GLU A 152 3.24 -2.91 31.72
CA GLU A 152 4.59 -2.98 31.16
C GLU A 152 4.67 -4.11 30.14
N VAL A 153 5.20 -3.79 28.95
CA VAL A 153 5.41 -4.76 27.88
C VAL A 153 6.90 -5.10 27.84
N ARG A 154 7.23 -6.39 27.91
CA ARG A 154 8.61 -6.88 27.79
C ARG A 154 8.75 -7.81 26.59
N ALA A 155 9.88 -7.73 25.90
CA ALA A 155 10.28 -8.70 24.88
C ALA A 155 11.63 -9.31 25.30
N ASP A 156 11.67 -10.62 25.44
CA ASP A 156 12.87 -11.35 25.89
C ASP A 156 13.45 -10.78 27.22
N GLY A 157 12.55 -10.35 28.11
CA GLY A 157 12.86 -9.73 29.41
C GLY A 157 13.14 -8.21 29.36
N GLU A 158 13.38 -7.64 28.17
CA GLU A 158 13.66 -6.22 27.99
C GLU A 158 12.38 -5.38 27.97
N LEU A 159 12.32 -4.33 28.79
CA LEU A 159 11.19 -3.39 28.81
C LEU A 159 11.11 -2.61 27.49
N LEU A 160 9.96 -2.72 26.82
CA LEU A 160 9.66 -1.97 25.61
C LEU A 160 8.94 -0.67 25.96
N THR A 161 9.63 0.45 25.80
CA THR A 161 9.07 1.79 26.03
C THR A 161 9.62 2.80 25.03
N CYS A 162 8.90 3.91 24.84
CA CYS A 162 9.38 5.05 24.08
C CYS A 162 8.70 6.34 24.57
N GLU A 163 9.43 7.45 24.49
CA GLU A 163 8.88 8.76 24.84
C GLU A 163 7.87 9.22 23.78
N PRO A 164 6.77 9.88 24.19
CA PRO A 164 5.82 10.45 23.25
C PRO A 164 6.45 11.62 22.49
N ALA A 165 6.28 11.64 21.16
CA ALA A 165 6.75 12.74 20.33
C ALA A 165 5.83 13.97 20.49
N THR A 166 6.42 15.15 20.69
CA THR A 166 5.67 16.42 20.79
C THR A 166 5.43 17.09 19.43
N VAL A 167 6.26 16.78 18.42
CA VAL A 167 6.18 17.26 17.05
C VAL A 167 6.60 16.13 16.11
N LEU A 168 5.94 16.02 14.96
CA LEU A 168 6.24 14.99 13.95
C LEU A 168 6.61 15.61 12.59
N PRO A 169 7.48 14.94 11.81
CA PRO A 169 7.62 15.24 10.38
C PRO A 169 6.32 14.89 9.64
N MET A 170 6.24 15.22 8.36
CA MET A 170 5.09 14.83 7.52
C MET A 170 3.72 15.34 8.03
N ALA A 171 3.70 16.43 8.80
CA ALA A 171 2.51 16.99 9.43
C ALA A 171 2.30 18.48 9.06
N GLN A 172 2.29 19.40 10.03
CA GLN A 172 1.93 20.83 9.91
C GLN A 172 2.52 21.58 8.70
N ARG A 173 3.71 21.19 8.22
CA ARG A 173 4.35 21.78 7.03
C ARG A 173 3.53 21.60 5.75
N TYR A 174 2.76 20.52 5.65
CA TYR A 174 2.19 20.05 4.38
C TYR A 174 0.68 20.22 4.26
N PHE A 175 -0.03 20.39 5.37
CA PHE A 175 -1.49 20.39 5.40
C PHE A 175 -2.03 21.78 5.72
N LEU A 176 -3.11 22.16 5.04
CA LEU A 176 -3.79 23.43 5.29
C LEU A 176 -4.55 23.42 6.62
N PHE A 177 -5.01 22.24 7.03
CA PHE A 177 -5.70 21.94 8.27
C PHE A 177 -5.18 20.63 8.83
#